data_AF-A0A958HUS8-F1
#
_entry.id   AF-A0A958HUS8-F1
#
_cell.length_a   1.000
_cell.length_b   1.000
_cell.length_c   1.000
_cell.angle_alpha   90.00
_cell.angle_beta   90.00
_cell.angle_gamma   90.00
#
_symmetry.space_group_name_H-M   'P 1'
#
loop_
_entity.id
_entity.type
_entity.pdbx_description
1 polymer ?
#
loop_
_entity_poly.entity_id
_entity_poly.type
_entity_poly.pdbx_seq_one_letter_code
_entity_poly.pdbx_strand_id
1 'polypeptide(L)'
;VMGTYGCRFYHPHLPSAITGTGQWLLKGCRRFLEARGYRVLYGDTDSVFVQLKPEEAARPGDTGQALAGLLNQHWQEELQRRGVTSYLEMEYEKYYRKLVLPLARGKGGGARKRYAGLVEKQGTEGVEFVGMEYVRSDWTPLAREFQYELYLRILTDQPLRKWLNQLVRDVYGGKLDEKLVYHKHLRKEAREYTKNISPQVRAALMVDPKAREIRYLITLRGPVPEEHHPTDIDYQHYIDKQLKPIADSVLGLLGKSFDEMVGPVQLSLFDGEGG
;
A
#
# COMPACT_ATOMS: atom_id res chain seq x y z
N VAL A 1 -6.30 -24.15 -10.34
CA VAL A 1 -6.16 -25.31 -11.26
C VAL A 1 -7.54 -25.89 -11.65
N MET A 2 -8.40 -26.31 -10.70
CA MET A 2 -9.74 -26.87 -10.99
C MET A 2 -10.76 -25.88 -11.61
N GLY A 3 -10.43 -24.58 -11.67
CA GLY A 3 -11.23 -23.55 -12.34
C GLY A 3 -10.74 -23.16 -13.74
N THR A 4 -9.71 -23.83 -14.27
CA THR A 4 -9.10 -23.50 -15.56
C THR A 4 -9.42 -24.58 -16.58
N TYR A 5 -9.91 -24.20 -17.76
CA TYR A 5 -10.31 -25.13 -18.84
C TYR A 5 -9.22 -26.13 -19.26
N GLY A 6 -7.94 -25.79 -19.09
CA GLY A 6 -6.82 -26.68 -19.40
C GLY A 6 -6.55 -27.78 -18.36
N CYS A 7 -7.30 -27.83 -17.26
CA CYS A 7 -7.12 -28.86 -16.23
C CYS A 7 -8.05 -30.05 -16.45
N ARG A 8 -7.50 -31.28 -16.37
CA ARG A 8 -8.28 -32.53 -16.38
C ARG A 8 -9.37 -32.60 -15.30
N PHE A 9 -9.17 -31.92 -14.17
CA PHE A 9 -10.12 -31.84 -13.05
C PHE A 9 -10.97 -30.56 -13.08
N TYR A 10 -11.09 -29.91 -14.23
CA TYR A 10 -11.95 -28.75 -14.36
C TYR A 10 -13.40 -29.10 -14.05
N HIS A 11 -14.01 -28.33 -13.16
CA HIS A 11 -15.44 -28.38 -12.94
C HIS A 11 -15.95 -26.96 -12.61
N PRO A 12 -16.94 -26.44 -13.34
CA PRO A 12 -17.35 -25.03 -13.25
C PRO A 12 -17.84 -24.64 -11.85
N HIS A 13 -18.43 -25.58 -11.11
CA HIS A 13 -18.99 -25.32 -9.79
C HIS A 13 -17.98 -25.43 -8.64
N LEU A 14 -16.82 -26.06 -8.83
CA LEU A 14 -15.87 -26.27 -7.74
C LEU A 14 -15.26 -24.94 -7.22
N PRO A 15 -14.76 -24.02 -8.07
CA PRO A 15 -14.26 -22.73 -7.59
C PRO A 15 -15.34 -21.94 -6.87
N SER A 16 -16.56 -21.88 -7.43
CA SER A 16 -17.68 -21.17 -6.83
C SER A 16 -18.10 -21.76 -5.48
N ALA A 17 -18.08 -23.09 -5.33
CA ALA A 17 -18.38 -23.75 -4.06
C ALA A 17 -17.33 -23.41 -2.99
N ILE A 18 -16.04 -23.43 -3.34
CA ILE A 18 -14.94 -23.09 -2.41
C ILE A 18 -15.05 -21.61 -2.00
N THR A 19 -15.14 -20.69 -2.97
CA THR A 19 -15.24 -19.25 -2.68
C THR A 19 -16.52 -18.90 -1.94
N GLY A 20 -17.64 -19.50 -2.31
CA GLY A 20 -18.93 -19.31 -1.63
C GLY A 20 -18.91 -19.79 -0.19
N THR A 21 -18.29 -20.96 0.06
CA THR A 21 -18.09 -21.47 1.42
C THR A 21 -17.19 -20.54 2.23
N GLY A 22 -16.08 -20.06 1.67
CA GLY A 22 -15.20 -19.08 2.33
C GLY A 22 -15.94 -17.79 2.72
N GLN A 23 -16.75 -17.25 1.81
CA GLN A 23 -17.58 -16.07 2.12
C GLN A 23 -18.62 -16.34 3.22
N TRP A 24 -19.23 -17.53 3.20
CA TRP A 24 -20.18 -17.94 4.24
C TRP A 24 -19.50 -18.05 5.61
N LEU A 25 -18.31 -18.67 5.66
CA LEU A 25 -17.49 -18.76 6.87
C LEU A 25 -17.13 -17.37 7.39
N LEU A 26 -16.59 -16.48 6.57
CA LEU A 26 -16.22 -15.13 7.01
C LEU A 26 -17.43 -14.34 7.55
N LYS A 27 -18.59 -14.43 6.89
CA LYS A 27 -19.83 -13.81 7.37
C LYS A 27 -20.32 -14.43 8.69
N GLY A 28 -20.12 -15.73 8.88
CA GLY A 28 -20.42 -16.42 10.13
C GLY A 28 -19.51 -15.97 11.27
N CYS A 29 -18.19 -15.93 11.05
CA CYS A 29 -17.22 -15.38 12.00
C CYS A 29 -17.62 -13.96 12.42
N ARG A 30 -17.96 -13.12 11.43
CA ARG A 30 -18.41 -11.76 11.68
C ARG A 30 -19.61 -11.70 12.62
N ARG A 31 -20.69 -12.41 12.28
CA ARG A 31 -21.91 -12.46 13.11
C ARG A 31 -21.63 -12.98 14.52
N PHE A 32 -20.81 -14.02 14.63
CA PHE A 32 -20.47 -14.64 15.91
C PHE A 32 -19.72 -13.68 16.84
N LEU A 33 -18.77 -12.90 16.29
CA LEU A 33 -18.00 -11.90 17.02
C LEU A 33 -18.82 -10.66 17.36
N GLU A 34 -19.62 -10.15 16.41
CA GLU A 34 -20.50 -9.00 16.62
C GLU A 34 -21.53 -9.27 17.73
N ALA A 35 -22.07 -10.50 17.80
CA ALA A 35 -22.96 -10.91 18.89
C ALA A 35 -22.30 -10.91 20.28
N ARG A 36 -20.96 -10.89 20.36
CA ARG A 36 -20.16 -10.81 21.59
C ARG A 36 -19.60 -9.41 21.86
N GLY A 37 -20.09 -8.41 21.11
CA GLY A 37 -19.72 -7.01 21.28
C GLY A 37 -18.38 -6.62 20.64
N TYR A 38 -17.85 -7.45 19.74
CA TYR A 38 -16.68 -7.08 18.95
C TYR A 38 -17.09 -6.35 17.68
N ARG A 39 -16.26 -5.43 17.21
CA ARG A 39 -16.43 -4.82 15.89
C ARG A 39 -15.49 -5.49 14.89
N VAL A 40 -16.06 -6.02 13.82
CA VAL A 40 -15.29 -6.61 12.72
C VAL A 40 -15.08 -5.53 11.65
N LEU A 41 -13.83 -5.16 11.44
CA LEU A 41 -13.43 -4.02 10.60
C LEU A 41 -13.33 -4.40 9.12
N TYR A 42 -12.80 -5.60 8.85
CA TYR A 42 -12.47 -6.06 7.51
C TYR A 42 -12.42 -7.59 7.48
N GLY A 43 -12.58 -8.17 6.29
CA GLY A 43 -12.32 -9.59 6.07
C GLY A 43 -11.91 -9.82 4.62
N ASP A 44 -10.91 -10.66 4.41
CA ASP A 44 -10.37 -10.98 3.08
C ASP A 44 -10.06 -12.46 2.97
N THR A 45 -10.80 -13.16 2.09
CA THR A 45 -10.62 -14.56 1.69
C THR A 45 -10.68 -15.57 2.85
N ASP A 46 -9.73 -15.49 3.76
CA ASP A 46 -9.44 -16.35 4.90
C ASP A 46 -9.13 -15.56 6.20
N SER A 47 -9.06 -14.22 6.14
CA SER A 47 -8.73 -13.37 7.29
C SER A 47 -9.92 -12.53 7.79
N VAL A 48 -9.94 -12.25 9.10
CA VAL A 48 -10.91 -11.36 9.77
C VAL A 48 -10.17 -10.39 10.68
N PHE A 49 -10.46 -9.10 10.55
CA PHE A 49 -9.88 -8.03 11.36
C PHE A 49 -10.87 -7.63 12.44
N VAL A 50 -10.45 -7.81 13.69
CA VAL A 50 -11.30 -7.56 14.86
C VAL A 50 -10.73 -6.39 15.64
N GLN A 51 -11.56 -5.39 15.93
CA GLN A 51 -11.21 -4.32 16.86
C GLN A 51 -11.34 -4.86 18.28
N LEU A 52 -10.21 -4.97 18.98
CA LEU A 52 -10.19 -5.33 20.40
C LEU A 52 -10.77 -4.19 21.24
N LYS A 53 -11.35 -4.56 22.39
CA LYS A 53 -11.79 -3.57 23.37
C LYS A 53 -10.57 -2.96 24.08
N PRO A 54 -10.64 -1.73 24.60
CA PRO A 54 -9.50 -1.07 25.23
C PRO A 54 -8.81 -1.89 26.33
N GLU A 55 -9.60 -2.60 27.14
CA GLU A 55 -9.12 -3.46 28.24
C GLU A 55 -8.37 -4.71 27.75
N GLU A 56 -8.70 -5.20 26.55
CA GLU A 56 -8.09 -6.38 25.93
C GLU A 56 -6.78 -6.03 25.20
N ALA A 57 -6.62 -4.77 24.81
CA ALA A 57 -5.44 -4.28 24.08
C ALA A 57 -4.13 -4.33 24.91
N ALA A 58 -4.21 -4.58 26.23
CA ALA A 58 -3.05 -4.77 27.09
C ALA A 58 -2.32 -6.11 26.86
N ARG A 59 -3.04 -7.14 26.39
CA ARG A 59 -2.48 -8.47 26.05
C ARG A 59 -3.09 -8.97 24.73
N PRO A 60 -2.80 -8.28 23.61
CA PRO A 60 -3.51 -8.52 22.37
C PRO A 60 -3.24 -9.92 21.79
N GLY A 61 -2.07 -10.51 22.07
CA GLY A 61 -1.75 -11.89 21.69
C GLY A 61 -2.66 -12.91 22.37
N ASP A 62 -2.77 -12.83 23.70
CA ASP A 62 -3.63 -13.74 24.49
C ASP A 62 -5.09 -13.61 24.06
N THR A 63 -5.59 -12.38 23.90
CA THR A 63 -6.96 -12.15 23.42
C THR A 63 -7.16 -12.69 22.00
N GLY A 64 -6.19 -12.46 21.11
CA GLY A 64 -6.25 -12.96 19.74
C GLY A 64 -6.33 -14.49 19.67
N GLN A 65 -5.50 -15.18 20.46
CA GLN A 65 -5.53 -16.65 20.57
C GLN A 65 -6.86 -17.15 21.14
N ALA A 66 -7.39 -16.48 22.17
CA ALA A 66 -8.69 -16.82 22.74
C ALA A 66 -9.84 -16.64 21.72
N LEU A 67 -9.81 -15.57 20.93
CA LEU A 67 -10.78 -15.33 19.86
C LEU A 67 -10.71 -16.39 18.75
N ALA A 68 -9.51 -16.79 18.35
CA ALA A 68 -9.30 -17.85 17.39
C ALA A 68 -9.87 -19.19 17.91
N GLY A 69 -9.61 -19.53 19.18
CA GLY A 69 -10.18 -20.71 19.84
C GLY A 69 -11.71 -20.71 19.87
N LEU A 70 -12.32 -19.56 20.19
CA LEU A 70 -13.79 -19.42 20.19
C LEU A 70 -14.40 -19.62 18.80
N LEU A 71 -13.74 -19.12 17.75
CA LEU A 71 -14.18 -19.32 16.36
C LEU A 71 -14.03 -20.77 15.92
N ASN A 72 -12.95 -21.44 16.30
CA ASN A 72 -12.73 -22.86 16.00
C ASN A 72 -13.80 -23.73 16.65
N GLN A 73 -14.08 -23.49 17.93
CA GLN A 73 -15.15 -24.18 18.64
C GLN A 73 -16.52 -23.92 17.99
N HIS A 74 -16.82 -22.67 17.65
CA HIS A 74 -18.08 -22.32 16.99
C HIS A 74 -18.29 -23.08 15.68
N TRP A 75 -17.25 -23.13 14.82
CA TRP A 75 -17.34 -23.83 13.55
C TRP A 75 -17.37 -25.34 13.70
N GLN A 76 -16.65 -25.89 14.67
CA GLN A 76 -16.75 -27.31 15.00
C GLN A 76 -18.19 -27.69 15.37
N GLU A 77 -18.84 -26.93 16.24
CA GLU A 77 -20.23 -27.17 16.66
C GLU A 77 -21.24 -26.97 15.51
N GLU A 78 -21.08 -25.91 14.71
CA GLU A 78 -21.96 -25.63 13.56
C GLU A 78 -21.86 -26.70 12.46
N LEU A 79 -20.64 -27.15 12.14
CA LEU A 79 -20.43 -28.17 11.11
C LEU A 79 -20.84 -29.55 11.61
N GLN A 80 -20.59 -29.88 12.88
CA GLN A 80 -21.05 -31.13 13.48
C GLN A 80 -22.57 -31.25 13.43
N ARG A 81 -23.31 -30.15 13.71
CA ARG A 81 -24.78 -30.10 13.56
C ARG A 81 -25.27 -30.34 12.13
N ARG A 82 -24.40 -30.13 11.13
CA ARG A 82 -24.66 -30.39 9.71
C ARG A 82 -24.16 -31.76 9.25
N GLY A 83 -23.64 -32.58 10.17
CA GLY A 83 -23.09 -33.90 9.86
C GLY A 83 -21.71 -33.85 9.19
N VAL A 84 -20.96 -32.78 9.38
CA VAL A 84 -19.63 -32.58 8.78
C VAL A 84 -18.57 -32.40 9.87
N THR A 85 -17.49 -33.17 9.79
CA THR A 85 -16.32 -32.97 10.65
C THR A 85 -15.60 -31.69 10.23
N SER A 86 -15.41 -30.76 11.17
CA SER A 86 -14.63 -29.55 10.92
C SER A 86 -13.14 -29.87 10.83
N TYR A 87 -12.49 -29.34 9.78
CA TYR A 87 -11.04 -29.23 9.66
C TYR A 87 -10.61 -27.76 9.57
N LEU A 88 -11.50 -26.84 9.95
CA LEU A 88 -11.22 -25.41 9.94
C LEU A 88 -10.35 -25.06 11.15
N GLU A 89 -9.30 -24.29 10.89
CA GLU A 89 -8.38 -23.80 11.90
C GLU A 89 -8.16 -22.30 11.66
N MET A 90 -8.79 -21.50 12.51
CA MET A 90 -8.50 -20.08 12.67
C MET A 90 -7.29 -19.95 13.56
N GLU A 91 -6.34 -19.13 13.14
CA GLU A 91 -5.14 -18.82 13.89
C GLU A 91 -5.08 -17.32 14.20
N TYR A 92 -4.49 -16.99 15.34
CA TYR A 92 -4.09 -15.61 15.60
C TYR A 92 -2.81 -15.32 14.82
N GLU A 93 -2.89 -14.42 13.83
CA GLU A 93 -1.73 -14.04 13.03
C GLU A 93 -0.91 -12.94 13.72
N LYS A 94 -1.51 -11.78 13.97
CA LYS A 94 -0.84 -10.62 14.57
C LYS A 94 -1.81 -9.56 15.07
N TYR A 95 -1.26 -8.61 15.81
CA TYR A 95 -1.95 -7.42 16.31
C TYR A 95 -1.42 -6.16 15.64
N TYR A 96 -2.34 -5.30 15.19
CA TYR A 96 -2.04 -3.95 14.74
C TYR A 96 -2.48 -2.95 15.80
N ARG A 97 -1.54 -2.18 16.36
CA ARG A 97 -1.85 -1.13 17.33
C ARG A 97 -2.74 -0.04 16.73
N LYS A 98 -2.48 0.29 15.47
CA LYS A 98 -3.35 1.12 14.63
C LYS A 98 -3.38 0.55 13.22
N LEU A 99 -4.51 0.73 12.54
CA LEU A 99 -4.74 0.21 11.20
C LEU A 99 -5.38 1.29 10.34
N VAL A 100 -4.84 1.48 9.14
CA VAL A 100 -5.41 2.30 8.09
C VAL A 100 -6.00 1.38 7.02
N LEU A 101 -7.30 1.55 6.78
CA LEU A 101 -8.04 0.90 5.70
C LEU A 101 -8.40 1.98 4.66
N PRO A 102 -7.62 2.15 3.57
CA PRO A 102 -7.91 3.15 2.55
C PRO A 102 -9.29 2.96 1.92
N LEU A 103 -9.97 4.08 1.65
CA LEU A 103 -11.25 4.08 0.94
C LEU A 103 -11.08 3.52 -0.47
N ALA A 104 -12.01 2.66 -0.89
CA ALA A 104 -12.04 2.16 -2.25
C ALA A 104 -12.26 3.32 -3.25
N ARG A 105 -11.24 3.69 -4.04
CA ARG A 105 -11.45 4.48 -5.27
C ARG A 105 -12.34 3.67 -6.23
N GLY A 106 -13.63 3.99 -6.30
CA GLY A 106 -14.62 3.42 -7.24
C GLY A 106 -15.74 2.60 -6.59
N LYS A 107 -16.95 2.68 -7.18
CA LYS A 107 -18.14 1.89 -6.83
C LYS A 107 -17.94 0.43 -7.25
N GLY A 108 -17.36 -0.41 -6.40
CA GLY A 108 -17.19 -1.83 -6.67
C GLY A 108 -16.78 -2.60 -5.43
N GLY A 109 -17.75 -3.30 -4.83
CA GLY A 109 -17.63 -4.05 -3.58
C GLY A 109 -16.87 -5.37 -3.74
N GLY A 110 -15.55 -5.30 -3.59
CA GLY A 110 -14.71 -6.44 -3.27
C GLY A 110 -13.73 -6.04 -2.17
N ALA A 111 -13.42 -6.98 -1.28
CA ALA A 111 -12.37 -6.81 -0.27
C ALA A 111 -11.07 -6.42 -0.98
N ARG A 112 -10.59 -5.19 -0.77
CA ARG A 112 -9.33 -4.72 -1.34
C ARG A 112 -8.26 -5.06 -0.32
N LYS A 113 -7.37 -6.00 -0.66
CA LYS A 113 -6.18 -6.42 0.11
C LYS A 113 -5.17 -5.27 0.30
N ARG A 114 -5.61 -4.09 0.73
CA ARG A 114 -4.85 -2.85 0.78
C ARG A 114 -5.04 -2.25 2.15
N TYR A 115 -4.06 -2.39 3.01
CA TYR A 115 -4.06 -1.76 4.32
C TYR A 115 -2.63 -1.53 4.79
N ALA A 116 -2.49 -0.60 5.72
CA ALA A 116 -1.24 -0.36 6.43
C ALA A 116 -1.51 -0.37 7.92
N GLY A 117 -0.64 -0.99 8.69
CA GLY A 117 -0.81 -1.08 10.14
C GLY A 117 0.49 -0.92 10.89
N LEU A 118 0.38 -0.40 12.11
CA LEU A 118 1.48 -0.28 13.05
C LEU A 118 1.64 -1.60 13.77
N VAL A 119 2.78 -2.25 13.55
CA VAL A 119 3.16 -3.51 14.17
C VAL A 119 4.39 -3.31 15.04
N GLU A 120 4.49 -4.10 16.10
CA GLU A 120 5.70 -4.17 16.90
C GLU A 120 6.53 -5.36 16.41
N LYS A 121 7.78 -5.09 16.01
CA LYS A 121 8.75 -6.14 15.65
C LYS A 121 9.98 -5.97 16.55
N GLN A 122 10.25 -6.98 17.38
CA GLN A 122 11.43 -7.02 18.25
C GLN A 122 11.58 -5.76 19.14
N GLY A 123 10.47 -5.25 19.69
CA GLY A 123 10.46 -4.05 20.54
C GLY A 123 10.55 -2.72 19.79
N THR A 124 10.54 -2.72 18.45
CA THR A 124 10.51 -1.51 17.62
C THR A 124 9.20 -1.43 16.84
N GLU A 125 8.54 -0.27 16.89
CA GLU A 125 7.36 -0.01 16.07
C GLU A 125 7.73 0.18 14.61
N GLY A 126 6.99 -0.44 13.70
CA GLY A 126 7.18 -0.33 12.27
C GLY A 126 5.85 -0.37 11.52
N VAL A 127 5.87 0.13 10.28
CA VAL A 127 4.69 0.09 9.42
C VAL A 127 4.75 -1.15 8.54
N GLU A 128 3.71 -1.96 8.59
CA GLU A 128 3.49 -3.05 7.64
C GLU A 128 2.48 -2.60 6.58
N PHE A 129 2.83 -2.80 5.31
CA PHE A 129 1.97 -2.53 4.16
C PHE A 129 1.55 -3.85 3.52
N VAL A 130 0.25 -4.10 3.38
CA VAL A 130 -0.28 -5.29 2.70
C VAL A 130 -1.09 -4.88 1.48
N GLY A 131 -0.67 -5.38 0.32
CA GLY A 131 -1.19 -5.10 -1.03
C GLY A 131 -1.36 -3.61 -1.39
N MET A 132 -0.85 -2.74 -0.53
CA MET A 132 -0.52 -1.37 -0.85
C MET A 132 0.73 -1.39 -1.71
N GLU A 133 0.75 -0.50 -2.68
CA GLU A 133 1.74 -0.32 -3.73
C GLU A 133 3.11 0.19 -3.20
N TYR A 134 3.47 -0.15 -1.95
CA TYR A 134 4.68 0.24 -1.23
C TYR A 134 5.97 0.04 -2.04
N VAL A 135 5.92 -0.83 -3.05
CA VAL A 135 7.00 -1.07 -4.00
C VAL A 135 6.46 -1.27 -5.41
N ARG A 136 5.73 -0.31 -5.99
CA ARG A 136 5.60 -0.34 -7.45
C ARG A 136 6.95 -0.05 -8.08
N SER A 137 7.28 -0.80 -9.13
CA SER A 137 8.53 -0.59 -9.87
C SER A 137 8.60 0.77 -10.59
N ASP A 138 7.53 1.56 -10.62
CA ASP A 138 7.52 2.94 -11.17
C ASP A 138 7.74 4.02 -10.12
N TRP A 139 8.10 3.66 -8.88
CA TRP A 139 8.28 4.64 -7.83
C TRP A 139 9.74 4.90 -7.56
N THR A 140 10.03 6.18 -7.36
CA THR A 140 11.35 6.67 -6.98
C THR A 140 11.68 6.29 -5.54
N PRO A 141 12.97 6.23 -5.15
CA PRO A 141 13.36 6.15 -3.74
C PRO A 141 12.64 7.19 -2.87
N LEU A 142 12.52 8.44 -3.35
CA LEU A 142 11.79 9.51 -2.68
C LEU A 142 10.35 9.09 -2.35
N ALA A 143 9.62 8.56 -3.33
CA ALA A 143 8.22 8.17 -3.15
C ALA A 143 8.05 7.04 -2.13
N ARG A 144 8.95 6.05 -2.16
CA ARG A 144 8.92 4.91 -1.22
C ARG A 144 9.20 5.34 0.21
N GLU A 145 10.27 6.11 0.42
CA GLU A 145 10.64 6.66 1.73
C GLU A 145 9.56 7.59 2.26
N PHE A 146 9.01 8.46 1.40
CA PHE A 146 7.92 9.35 1.74
C PHE A 146 6.68 8.58 2.22
N GLN A 147 6.28 7.52 1.50
CA GLN A 147 5.13 6.72 1.89
C GLN A 147 5.34 6.04 3.24
N TYR A 148 6.52 5.44 3.47
CA TYR A 148 6.82 4.82 4.76
C TYR A 148 6.69 5.83 5.90
N GLU A 149 7.40 6.95 5.78
CA GLU A 149 7.49 7.97 6.80
C GLU A 149 6.14 8.65 7.06
N LEU A 150 5.36 8.93 5.99
CA LEU A 150 4.01 9.49 6.12
C LEU A 150 3.11 8.58 6.95
N TYR A 151 3.08 7.28 6.64
CA TYR A 151 2.24 6.33 7.37
C TYR A 151 2.74 6.12 8.79
N LEU A 152 4.06 6.06 9.00
CA LEU A 152 4.64 5.95 10.33
C LEU A 152 4.20 7.13 11.19
N ARG A 153 4.33 8.35 10.68
CA ARG A 153 3.91 9.57 11.39
C ARG A 153 2.41 9.58 11.67
N ILE A 154 1.57 9.19 10.70
CA ILE A 154 0.11 9.10 10.91
C ILE A 154 -0.24 8.07 11.99
N LEU A 155 0.36 6.88 11.92
CA LEU A 155 0.09 5.79 12.86
C LEU A 155 0.66 6.08 14.26
N THR A 156 1.67 6.94 14.38
CA THR A 156 2.28 7.35 15.66
C THR A 156 1.84 8.76 16.12
N ASP A 157 0.79 9.33 15.51
CA ASP A 157 0.23 10.67 15.83
C ASP A 157 1.24 11.83 15.78
N GLN A 158 2.28 11.72 14.94
CA GLN A 158 3.28 12.77 14.79
C GLN A 158 2.76 13.94 13.91
N PRO A 159 3.22 15.18 14.17
CA PRO A 159 2.84 16.33 13.37
C PRO A 159 3.38 16.24 11.93
N LEU A 160 2.47 16.34 10.95
CA LEU A 160 2.82 16.19 9.53
C LEU A 160 3.21 17.50 8.85
N ARG A 161 2.57 18.62 9.20
CA ARG A 161 2.67 19.88 8.45
C ARG A 161 4.10 20.38 8.33
N LYS A 162 4.83 20.48 9.45
CA LYS A 162 6.22 20.96 9.45
C LYS A 162 7.12 20.06 8.59
N TRP A 163 6.97 18.74 8.75
CA TRP A 163 7.73 17.75 8.00
C TRP A 163 7.45 17.80 6.49
N LEU A 164 6.17 17.86 6.09
CA LEU A 164 5.78 17.99 4.68
C LEU A 164 6.34 19.24 4.03
N ASN A 165 6.24 20.40 4.69
CA ASN A 165 6.79 21.65 4.15
C ASN A 165 8.32 21.59 4.04
N GLN A 166 9.01 20.98 5.00
CA GLN A 166 10.45 20.79 4.94
C GLN A 166 10.85 19.86 3.79
N LEU A 167 10.17 18.72 3.65
CA LEU A 167 10.42 17.77 2.57
C LEU A 167 10.26 18.44 1.19
N VAL A 168 9.18 19.20 0.98
CA VAL A 168 8.96 19.91 -0.29
C VAL A 168 10.05 20.94 -0.56
N ARG A 169 10.51 21.67 0.45
CA ARG A 169 11.66 22.59 0.32
C ARG A 169 12.94 21.87 -0.03
N ASP A 170 13.20 20.71 0.56
CA ASP A 170 14.41 19.93 0.28
C ASP A 170 14.38 19.33 -1.13
N VAL A 171 13.20 18.96 -1.65
CA VAL A 171 13.04 18.57 -3.06
C VAL A 171 13.33 19.76 -3.98
N TYR A 172 12.69 20.92 -3.76
CA TYR A 172 12.95 22.11 -4.59
C TYR A 172 14.37 22.65 -4.49
N GLY A 173 15.03 22.45 -3.35
CA GLY A 173 16.42 22.85 -3.12
C GLY A 173 17.46 21.85 -3.63
N GLY A 174 17.05 20.82 -4.37
CA GLY A 174 17.95 19.82 -4.97
C GLY A 174 18.67 18.91 -3.98
N LYS A 175 18.26 18.88 -2.71
CA LYS A 175 18.95 18.10 -1.66
C LYS A 175 18.63 16.61 -1.71
N LEU A 176 17.68 16.21 -2.54
CA LEU A 176 17.14 14.86 -2.63
C LEU A 176 17.19 14.32 -4.07
N ASP A 177 18.01 14.92 -4.94
CA ASP A 177 18.10 14.60 -6.37
C ASP A 177 18.44 13.13 -6.63
N GLU A 178 19.30 12.55 -5.79
CA GLU A 178 19.66 11.13 -5.83
C GLU A 178 18.47 10.20 -5.61
N LYS A 179 17.42 10.70 -4.96
CA LYS A 179 16.19 9.96 -4.67
C LYS A 179 15.11 10.15 -5.73
N LEU A 180 15.35 10.98 -6.76
CA LEU A 180 14.40 11.27 -7.84
C LEU A 180 14.52 10.32 -9.03
N VAL A 181 15.48 9.41 -8.99
CA VAL A 181 15.79 8.52 -10.12
C VAL A 181 14.71 7.45 -10.27
N TYR A 182 14.07 7.40 -11.45
CA TYR A 182 13.23 6.29 -11.86
C TYR A 182 14.12 5.15 -12.36
N HIS A 183 13.76 3.92 -12.00
CA HIS A 183 14.47 2.72 -12.43
C HIS A 183 13.50 1.72 -13.04
N LYS A 184 13.72 1.36 -14.32
CA LYS A 184 12.73 0.60 -15.11
C LYS A 184 13.34 -0.51 -15.95
N HIS A 185 12.76 -1.69 -15.82
CA HIS A 185 12.93 -2.79 -16.75
C HIS A 185 11.91 -2.70 -17.89
N LEU A 186 12.40 -2.84 -19.12
CA LEU A 186 11.61 -2.94 -20.34
C LEU A 186 11.34 -4.41 -20.65
N ARG A 187 10.11 -4.73 -21.07
CA ARG A 187 9.72 -6.12 -21.43
C ARG A 187 10.35 -6.64 -22.72
N LYS A 188 10.91 -5.73 -23.52
CA LYS A 188 11.49 -5.89 -24.86
C LYS A 188 12.59 -4.84 -25.01
N GLU A 189 13.41 -4.94 -26.06
CA GLU A 189 14.40 -3.91 -26.37
C GLU A 189 13.73 -2.56 -26.66
N ALA A 190 14.39 -1.45 -26.30
CA ALA A 190 13.84 -0.11 -26.45
C ALA A 190 13.37 0.19 -27.89
N ARG A 191 14.10 -0.26 -28.91
CA ARG A 191 13.76 -0.10 -30.34
C ARG A 191 12.52 -0.85 -30.80
N GLU A 192 12.09 -1.88 -30.07
CA GLU A 192 10.91 -2.68 -30.44
C GLU A 192 9.58 -1.96 -30.12
N TYR A 193 9.63 -0.88 -29.32
CA TYR A 193 8.48 -0.08 -28.97
C TYR A 193 8.18 0.95 -30.07
N THR A 194 7.19 0.66 -30.91
CA THR A 194 6.82 1.52 -32.06
C THR A 194 5.57 2.38 -31.83
N LYS A 195 4.78 2.12 -30.79
CA LYS A 195 3.54 2.85 -30.46
C LYS A 195 3.51 3.20 -28.97
N ASN A 196 2.97 4.36 -28.64
CA ASN A 196 2.82 4.87 -27.26
C ASN A 196 4.14 4.82 -26.47
N ILE A 197 5.15 5.52 -26.98
CA ILE A 197 6.50 5.52 -26.41
C ILE A 197 6.48 6.15 -25.02
N SER A 198 6.50 5.30 -24.00
CA SER A 198 6.52 5.69 -22.59
C SER A 198 7.80 6.46 -22.20
N PRO A 199 7.80 7.21 -21.08
CA PRO A 199 8.97 7.97 -20.64
C PRO A 199 10.25 7.14 -20.52
N GLN A 200 10.17 5.94 -19.94
CA GLN A 200 11.32 5.04 -19.80
C GLN A 200 11.87 4.58 -21.15
N VAL A 201 11.03 4.34 -22.16
CA VAL A 201 11.49 3.94 -23.49
C VAL A 201 12.19 5.11 -24.17
N ARG A 202 11.66 6.34 -24.04
CA ARG A 202 12.32 7.55 -24.59
C ARG A 202 13.72 7.74 -24.01
N ALA A 203 13.86 7.63 -22.69
CA ALA A 203 15.18 7.71 -22.06
C ALA A 203 16.10 6.57 -22.53
N ALA A 204 15.60 5.32 -22.58
CA ALA A 204 16.40 4.18 -23.00
C ALA A 204 16.94 4.33 -24.44
N LEU A 205 16.11 4.84 -25.36
CA LEU A 205 16.51 5.10 -26.75
C LEU A 205 17.63 6.14 -26.89
N MET A 206 17.81 7.04 -25.92
CA MET A 206 18.90 8.03 -25.92
C MET A 206 20.26 7.39 -25.58
N VAL A 207 20.25 6.26 -24.87
CA VAL A 207 21.46 5.55 -24.41
C VAL A 207 21.80 4.41 -25.37
N ASP A 208 20.90 3.43 -25.48
CA ASP A 208 21.08 2.26 -26.33
C ASP A 208 19.70 1.78 -26.84
N PRO A 209 19.48 1.72 -28.17
CA PRO A 209 18.27 1.14 -28.75
C PRO A 209 17.99 -0.31 -28.33
N LYS A 210 19.01 -1.05 -27.86
CA LYS A 210 18.87 -2.43 -27.36
C LYS A 210 18.71 -2.51 -25.84
N ALA A 211 18.75 -1.37 -25.12
CA ALA A 211 18.58 -1.34 -23.68
C ALA A 211 17.28 -2.05 -23.26
N ARG A 212 17.38 -2.84 -22.18
CA ARG A 212 16.24 -3.51 -21.52
C ARG A 212 16.00 -2.99 -20.12
N GLU A 213 16.81 -2.05 -19.69
CA GLU A 213 16.74 -1.40 -18.39
C GLU A 213 17.20 0.04 -18.55
N ILE A 214 16.67 0.94 -17.74
CA ILE A 214 17.03 2.36 -17.77
C ILE A 214 16.84 3.01 -16.42
N ARG A 215 17.77 3.90 -16.08
CA ARG A 215 17.68 4.86 -14.98
C ARG A 215 17.55 6.26 -15.57
N TYR A 216 16.54 7.00 -15.15
CA TYR A 216 16.23 8.31 -15.74
C TYR A 216 15.54 9.24 -14.75
N LEU A 217 15.67 10.54 -15.00
CA LEU A 217 14.95 11.60 -14.28
C LEU A 217 13.93 12.25 -15.21
N ILE A 218 12.91 12.88 -14.63
CA ILE A 218 12.02 13.78 -15.36
C ILE A 218 12.57 15.19 -15.22
N THR A 219 12.88 15.78 -16.36
CA THR A 219 13.37 17.15 -16.52
C THR A 219 12.27 18.01 -17.13
N LEU A 220 12.52 19.32 -17.22
CA LEU A 220 11.64 20.26 -17.93
C LEU A 220 11.48 19.91 -19.43
N ARG A 221 12.43 19.16 -19.99
CA ARG A 221 12.39 18.64 -21.38
C ARG A 221 11.81 17.24 -21.49
N GLY A 222 11.36 16.64 -20.38
CA GLY A 222 10.87 15.27 -20.30
C GLY A 222 11.91 14.28 -19.74
N PRO A 223 11.80 12.98 -20.04
CA PRO A 223 12.66 11.97 -19.45
C PRO A 223 14.08 12.02 -20.02
N VAL A 224 15.09 12.12 -19.13
CA VAL A 224 16.51 12.15 -19.50
C VAL A 224 17.26 11.06 -18.70
N PRO A 225 18.12 10.25 -19.34
CA PRO A 225 18.96 9.27 -18.65
C PRO A 225 19.78 9.88 -17.52
N GLU A 226 19.92 9.16 -16.42
CA GLU A 226 20.73 9.59 -15.26
C GLU A 226 22.20 9.81 -15.66
N GLU A 227 22.73 8.97 -16.56
CA GLU A 227 24.10 9.06 -17.09
C GLU A 227 24.39 10.32 -17.92
N HIS A 228 23.34 11.03 -18.38
CA HIS A 228 23.50 12.32 -19.05
C HIS A 228 23.59 13.49 -18.06
N HIS A 229 23.58 13.22 -16.75
CA HIS A 229 23.70 14.20 -15.67
C HIS A 229 22.82 15.45 -15.85
N PRO A 230 21.49 15.28 -15.98
CA PRO A 230 20.60 16.41 -16.20
C PRO A 230 20.61 17.38 -15.01
N THR A 231 20.63 18.68 -15.31
CA THR A 231 20.58 19.76 -14.31
C THR A 231 19.24 20.49 -14.28
N ASP A 232 18.34 20.22 -15.24
CA ASP A 232 17.04 20.86 -15.41
C ASP A 232 15.88 19.99 -14.88
N ILE A 233 16.03 19.42 -13.68
CA ILE A 233 15.05 18.52 -13.07
C ILE A 233 13.70 19.24 -12.88
N ASP A 234 12.61 18.59 -13.28
CA ASP A 234 11.25 19.10 -13.04
C ASP A 234 10.78 18.67 -11.64
N TYR A 235 11.15 19.45 -10.63
CA TYR A 235 10.76 19.16 -9.23
C TYR A 235 9.24 19.11 -9.03
N GLN A 236 8.49 19.95 -9.74
CA GLN A 236 7.03 20.00 -9.64
C GLN A 236 6.41 18.66 -10.09
N HIS A 237 6.96 18.01 -11.12
CA HIS A 237 6.55 16.65 -11.50
C HIS A 237 6.66 15.66 -10.32
N TYR A 238 7.74 15.70 -9.54
CA TYR A 238 7.91 14.80 -8.40
C TYR A 238 6.93 15.11 -7.26
N ILE A 239 6.66 16.39 -6.98
CA ILE A 239 5.62 16.77 -6.03
C ILE A 239 4.26 16.23 -6.46
N ASP A 240 3.86 16.46 -7.72
CA ASP A 240 2.52 16.14 -8.21
C ASP A 240 2.29 14.66 -8.53
N LYS A 241 3.34 13.97 -8.99
CA LYS A 241 3.23 12.58 -9.48
C LYS A 241 3.80 11.56 -8.51
N GLN A 242 4.60 11.96 -7.52
CA GLN A 242 5.11 11.05 -6.50
C GLN A 242 4.50 11.38 -5.14
N LEU A 243 4.72 12.58 -4.59
CA LEU A 243 4.34 12.87 -3.20
C LEU A 243 2.83 13.05 -3.00
N LYS A 244 2.21 13.95 -3.77
CA LYS A 244 0.80 14.33 -3.61
C LYS A 244 -0.18 13.14 -3.70
N PRO A 245 -0.08 12.22 -4.68
CA PRO A 245 -1.01 11.10 -4.79
C PRO A 245 -0.93 10.13 -3.60
N ILE A 246 0.27 9.98 -3.02
CA ILE A 246 0.50 9.19 -1.80
C ILE A 246 -0.17 9.87 -0.62
N ALA A 247 0.11 11.16 -0.44
CA ALA A 247 -0.39 11.94 0.67
C ALA A 247 -1.93 11.96 0.68
N ASP A 248 -2.54 12.31 -0.44
CA ASP A 248 -3.99 12.40 -0.57
C ASP A 248 -4.69 11.04 -0.41
N SER A 249 -3.98 9.93 -0.66
CA SER A 249 -4.55 8.59 -0.45
C SER A 249 -4.89 8.29 1.02
N VAL A 250 -4.21 8.95 1.96
CA VAL A 250 -4.37 8.73 3.40
C VAL A 250 -4.84 9.98 4.14
N LEU A 251 -4.41 11.18 3.73
CA LEU A 251 -4.88 12.45 4.30
C LEU A 251 -6.38 12.65 4.11
N GLY A 252 -6.94 12.15 3.00
CA GLY A 252 -8.39 12.18 2.79
C GLY A 252 -9.19 11.45 3.88
N LEU A 253 -8.62 10.43 4.53
CA LEU A 253 -9.23 9.74 5.67
C LEU A 253 -9.29 10.63 6.93
N LEU A 254 -8.40 11.63 6.99
CA LEU A 254 -8.31 12.61 8.07
C LEU A 254 -9.03 13.92 7.71
N GLY A 255 -9.73 13.97 6.56
CA GLY A 255 -10.39 15.18 6.06
C GLY A 255 -9.41 16.30 5.67
N LYS A 256 -8.20 15.96 5.22
CA LYS A 256 -7.14 16.89 4.81
C LYS A 256 -6.69 16.60 3.40
N SER A 257 -6.07 17.59 2.74
CA SER A 257 -5.36 17.40 1.47
C SER A 257 -3.87 17.76 1.57
N PHE A 258 -3.07 17.27 0.62
CA PHE A 258 -1.66 17.63 0.52
C PHE A 258 -1.47 19.14 0.35
N ASP A 259 -2.27 19.78 -0.52
CA ASP A 259 -2.20 21.22 -0.78
C ASP A 259 -2.61 22.07 0.43
N GLU A 260 -3.51 21.58 1.29
CA GLU A 260 -3.82 22.24 2.56
C GLU A 260 -2.68 22.09 3.57
N MET A 261 -1.91 21.01 3.49
CA MET A 261 -0.85 20.71 4.46
C MET A 261 0.47 21.39 4.08
N VAL A 262 0.78 21.44 2.79
CA VAL A 262 1.92 22.14 2.23
C VAL A 262 1.42 23.55 1.91
N GLY A 263 1.84 24.56 2.69
CA GLY A 263 1.43 25.93 2.40
C GLY A 263 1.90 26.37 1.01
N PRO A 264 1.47 27.54 0.51
CA PRO A 264 2.04 28.09 -0.72
C PRO A 264 3.56 28.08 -0.59
N VAL A 265 4.22 27.35 -1.47
CA VAL A 265 5.68 27.32 -1.55
C VAL A 265 6.09 28.69 -2.06
N GLN A 266 6.35 29.63 -1.15
CA GLN A 266 7.13 30.81 -1.49
C GLN A 266 8.53 30.29 -1.83
N LEU A 267 8.76 30.08 -3.13
CA LEU A 267 10.10 30.10 -3.68
C LEU A 267 10.64 31.49 -3.35
N SER A 268 11.48 31.58 -2.33
CA SER A 268 12.27 32.78 -2.09
C SER A 268 13.16 32.95 -3.32
N LEU A 269 12.72 33.82 -4.23
CA LEU A 269 13.41 34.18 -5.46
C LEU A 269 14.69 35.01 -5.21
N PHE A 270 15.17 35.09 -3.97
CA PHE A 270 16.35 35.85 -3.58
C PHE A 270 17.04 35.16 -2.41
N ASP A 271 18.03 34.31 -2.71
CA ASP A 271 19.21 34.09 -1.86
C ASP A 271 20.40 33.95 -2.82
N GLY A 272 20.69 35.08 -3.47
CA GLY A 272 21.74 35.21 -4.47
C GLY A 272 21.98 36.67 -4.76
N GLU A 273 22.47 37.41 -3.75
CA GLU A 273 23.42 38.52 -3.86
C GLU A 273 23.59 39.19 -2.50
N GLY A 274 24.83 39.22 -1.98
CA GLY A 274 25.22 40.10 -0.88
C GLY A 274 26.11 39.45 0.18
N GLY A 275 27.42 39.35 -0.10
CA GLY A 275 28.46 38.95 0.84
C GLY A 275 29.78 38.64 0.14
#